data_AF-A0A1F6EBL5-F1
#
_entry.id   AF-A0A1F6EBL5-F1
#
_cell.length_a   1.000
_cell.length_b   1.000
_cell.length_c   1.000
_cell.angle_alpha   90.00
_cell.angle_beta   90.00
_cell.angle_gamma   90.00
#
_symmetry.space_group_name_H-M   'P 1'
#
loop_
_entity.id
_entity.type
_entity.pdbx_description
1 polymer ?
#
loop_
_entity_poly.entity_id
_entity_poly.type
_entity_poly.pdbx_seq_one_letter_code
_entity_poly.pdbx_strand_id
1 'polypeptide(L)'
;MKTAEIRIPPVSVQRDGAIVRISVDLQDFAQGPSVALYDKAGKFRTFAEIRADVARAAVEAAQGNVSAAGAMVGLTRQTIAKWLAE
;
A
#
# COMPACT_ATOMS: atom_id res chain seq x y z
N MET A 1 -34.91 -9.39 -6.01
CA MET A 1 -33.54 -8.83 -6.00
C MET A 1 -32.57 -9.99 -6.12
N LYS A 2 -31.72 -10.04 -7.15
CA LYS A 2 -30.63 -11.03 -7.23
C LYS A 2 -29.52 -10.54 -6.30
N THR A 3 -29.18 -11.33 -5.30
CA THR A 3 -28.01 -11.10 -4.45
C THR A 3 -26.78 -11.13 -5.35
N ALA A 4 -26.04 -10.02 -5.43
CA ALA A 4 -24.76 -10.02 -6.13
C ALA A 4 -23.83 -10.99 -5.41
N GLU A 5 -23.37 -12.02 -6.10
CA GLU A 5 -22.41 -12.98 -5.57
C GLU A 5 -21.09 -12.24 -5.36
N ILE A 6 -20.72 -12.01 -4.08
CA ILE A 6 -19.47 -11.32 -3.75
C ILE A 6 -18.33 -12.30 -4.04
N ARG A 7 -17.63 -12.08 -5.14
CA ARG A 7 -16.39 -12.79 -5.46
C ARG A 7 -15.22 -12.05 -4.81
N ILE A 8 -14.43 -12.78 -4.01
CA ILE A 8 -13.21 -12.25 -3.40
C ILE A 8 -12.03 -12.64 -4.30
N PRO A 9 -11.23 -11.69 -4.81
CA PRO A 9 -10.09 -12.02 -5.65
C PRO A 9 -9.05 -12.82 -4.85
N PRO A 10 -8.31 -13.74 -5.51
CA PRO A 10 -7.15 -14.37 -4.90
C PRO A 10 -6.14 -13.31 -4.49
N VAL A 11 -5.70 -13.36 -3.22
CA VAL A 11 -4.64 -12.50 -2.69
C VAL A 11 -3.44 -13.38 -2.33
N SER A 12 -2.27 -13.09 -2.89
CA SER A 12 -1.01 -13.69 -2.47
C SER A 12 -0.19 -12.68 -1.69
N VAL A 13 0.29 -13.09 -0.52
CA VAL A 13 1.17 -12.27 0.33
C VAL A 13 2.54 -12.92 0.36
N GLN A 14 3.55 -12.22 -0.11
CA GLN A 14 4.95 -12.63 -0.05
C GLN A 14 5.70 -11.73 0.94
N ARG A 15 6.57 -12.33 1.76
CA ARG A 15 7.47 -11.60 2.66
C ARG A 15 8.89 -11.73 2.14
N ASP A 16 9.52 -10.60 1.88
CA ASP A 16 10.92 -10.49 1.47
C ASP A 16 11.64 -9.54 2.43
N GLY A 17 12.21 -10.12 3.49
CA GLY A 17 12.75 -9.35 4.62
C GLY A 17 11.69 -8.46 5.27
N ALA A 18 11.93 -7.14 5.27
CA ALA A 18 11.00 -6.13 5.80
C ALA A 18 9.87 -5.76 4.82
N ILE A 19 9.90 -6.25 3.58
CA ILE A 19 8.92 -5.90 2.55
C ILE A 19 7.82 -6.96 2.54
N VAL A 20 6.56 -6.51 2.66
CA VAL A 20 5.37 -7.34 2.40
C VAL A 20 4.85 -6.99 1.01
N ARG A 21 4.95 -7.93 0.07
CA ARG A 21 4.36 -7.80 -1.26
C ARG A 21 2.97 -8.43 -1.23
N ILE A 22 1.96 -7.66 -1.59
CA ILE A 22 0.58 -8.11 -1.74
C ILE A 22 0.26 -8.07 -3.24
N SER A 23 -0.01 -9.23 -3.83
CA SER A 23 -0.49 -9.33 -5.21
C SER A 23 -1.95 -9.78 -5.18
N VAL A 24 -2.77 -9.14 -5.99
CA VAL A 24 -4.20 -9.44 -6.10
C VAL A 24 -4.45 -9.80 -7.57
N ASP A 25 -5.00 -10.99 -7.83
CA ASP A 25 -5.33 -11.43 -9.19
C ASP A 25 -6.72 -10.93 -9.59
N LEU A 26 -6.76 -10.14 -10.66
CA LEU A 26 -7.91 -9.34 -11.08
C LEU A 26 -8.52 -9.79 -12.39
N GLN A 27 -8.08 -10.93 -12.94
CA GLN A 27 -8.50 -11.40 -14.26
C GLN A 27 -10.03 -11.45 -14.43
N ASP A 28 -10.79 -11.68 -13.35
CA ASP A 28 -12.26 -11.73 -13.37
C ASP A 28 -12.98 -10.44 -12.94
N PHE A 29 -12.26 -9.37 -12.59
CA PHE A 29 -12.84 -8.13 -12.05
C PHE A 29 -12.76 -7.01 -13.10
N ALA A 30 -13.78 -6.89 -13.94
CA ALA A 30 -13.85 -5.89 -15.02
C ALA A 30 -13.74 -4.42 -14.56
N GLN A 31 -13.99 -4.12 -13.28
CA GLN A 31 -13.83 -2.80 -12.67
C GLN A 31 -12.58 -2.68 -11.78
N GLY A 32 -11.77 -3.74 -11.71
CA GLY A 32 -10.70 -3.88 -10.74
C GLY A 32 -11.23 -4.10 -9.31
N PRO A 33 -10.38 -4.55 -8.39
CA PRO A 33 -10.72 -4.73 -6.99
C PRO A 33 -10.77 -3.35 -6.33
N SER A 34 -11.72 -3.16 -5.43
CA SER A 34 -11.58 -2.07 -4.46
C SER A 34 -10.72 -2.59 -3.31
N VAL A 35 -9.45 -2.17 -3.26
CA VAL A 35 -8.57 -2.51 -2.14
C VAL A 35 -8.83 -1.52 -1.01
N ALA A 36 -9.53 -1.98 0.03
CA ALA A 36 -9.66 -1.25 1.29
C ALA A 36 -8.62 -1.77 2.27
N LEU A 37 -7.76 -0.89 2.76
CA LEU A 37 -6.73 -1.23 3.74
C LEU A 37 -7.20 -0.75 5.12
N TYR A 38 -7.28 -1.69 6.05
CA TYR A 38 -7.64 -1.44 7.44
C TYR A 38 -6.39 -1.57 8.31
N ASP A 39 -6.26 -0.72 9.31
CA ASP A 39 -5.20 -0.89 10.31
C ASP A 39 -5.52 -2.04 11.29
N LYS A 40 -4.59 -2.33 12.22
CA LYS A 40 -4.77 -3.39 13.22
C LYS A 40 -5.96 -3.17 14.17
N ALA A 41 -6.50 -1.96 14.23
CA ALA A 41 -7.68 -1.61 15.02
C ALA A 41 -8.98 -1.70 14.18
N GLY A 42 -8.90 -2.13 12.93
CA GLY A 42 -10.06 -2.23 12.03
C GLY A 42 -10.52 -0.87 11.49
N LYS A 43 -9.72 0.20 11.62
CA LYS A 43 -10.05 1.51 11.07
C LYS A 43 -9.71 1.55 9.58
N PHE A 44 -10.65 1.99 8.76
CA PHE A 44 -10.41 2.25 7.34
C PHE A 44 -9.35 3.33 7.18
N ARG A 45 -8.40 3.09 6.28
CA ARG A 45 -7.35 4.04 5.91
C ARG A 45 -7.46 4.36 4.43
N THR A 46 -7.49 5.65 4.11
CA THR A 46 -7.43 6.14 2.73
C THR A 46 -6.05 5.87 2.12
N PHE A 47 -5.98 5.83 0.78
CA PHE A 47 -4.69 5.70 0.10
C PHE A 47 -3.70 6.82 0.45
N ALA A 48 -4.18 8.06 0.67
CA ALA A 48 -3.32 9.17 1.07
C ALA A 48 -2.68 8.93 2.44
N GLU A 49 -3.49 8.53 3.43
CA GLU A 49 -3.00 8.21 4.78
C GLU A 49 -1.96 7.08 4.77
N ILE A 50 -2.14 6.08 3.92
CA ILE A 50 -1.21 4.94 3.81
C ILE A 50 0.08 5.36 3.14
N ARG A 51 0.01 6.18 2.09
CA ARG A 51 1.20 6.74 1.44
C ARG A 51 2.03 7.56 2.41
N ALA A 52 1.38 8.40 3.22
CA ALA A 52 2.05 9.19 4.24
C ALA A 52 2.71 8.29 5.32
N ASP A 53 2.06 7.22 5.76
CA ASP A 53 2.66 6.24 6.69
C ASP A 53 3.88 5.53 6.09
N VAL A 54 3.78 5.04 4.85
CA VAL A 54 4.89 4.37 4.15
C VAL A 54 6.07 5.33 4.00
N ALA A 55 5.81 6.58 3.61
CA ALA A 55 6.86 7.59 3.48
C ALA A 55 7.52 7.91 4.82
N ARG A 56 6.74 8.08 5.91
CA ARG A 56 7.29 8.31 7.25
C ARG A 56 8.15 7.14 7.73
N ALA A 57 7.65 5.91 7.62
CA ALA A 57 8.38 4.71 8.01
C ALA A 57 9.67 4.51 7.20
N ALA A 58 9.65 4.77 5.89
CA ALA A 58 10.82 4.68 5.05
C ALA A 58 11.88 5.73 5.42
N VAL A 59 11.47 6.96 5.73
CA VAL A 59 12.38 8.04 6.15
C VAL A 59 12.97 7.75 7.53
N GLU A 60 12.18 7.23 8.46
CA GLU A 60 12.67 6.80 9.78
C GLU A 60 13.72 5.68 9.64
N ALA A 61 13.43 4.64 8.85
CA ALA A 61 14.38 3.56 8.58
C ALA A 61 15.65 4.05 7.88
N ALA A 62 15.55 5.07 7.04
CA ALA A 62 16.66 5.72 6.35
C ALA A 62 17.33 6.83 7.18
N GLN A 63 17.02 6.95 8.48
CA GLN A 63 17.61 7.94 9.39
C GLN A 63 17.48 9.40 8.88
N GLY A 64 16.33 9.73 8.29
CA GLY A 64 16.05 11.06 7.74
C GLY A 64 16.46 11.26 6.28
N ASN A 65 17.15 10.31 5.65
CA ASN A 65 17.58 10.45 4.25
C ASN A 65 16.46 10.08 3.27
N VAL A 66 15.78 11.10 2.73
CA VAL A 66 14.64 10.95 1.80
C VAL A 66 14.99 10.21 0.50
N SER A 67 16.22 10.39 -0.02
CA SER A 67 16.65 9.68 -1.23
C SER A 67 16.84 8.19 -0.97
N ALA A 68 17.48 7.85 0.16
CA ALA A 68 17.66 6.46 0.57
C ALA A 68 16.32 5.78 0.91
N ALA A 69 15.42 6.51 1.57
CA ALA A 69 14.05 6.05 1.83
C ALA A 69 13.32 5.68 0.54
N GLY A 70 13.40 6.54 -0.49
CA GLY A 70 12.82 6.25 -1.80
C GLY A 70 13.38 4.97 -2.42
N ALA A 71 14.70 4.80 -2.38
CA ALA A 71 15.34 3.58 -2.89
C ALA A 71 14.88 2.31 -2.18
N MET A 72 14.65 2.35 -0.85
CA MET A 72 14.18 1.20 -0.06
C MET A 72 12.79 0.72 -0.48
N VAL A 73 11.91 1.63 -0.89
CA VAL A 73 10.51 1.31 -1.24
C VAL A 73 10.24 1.38 -2.76
N GLY A 74 11.28 1.53 -3.58
CA GLY A 74 11.15 1.56 -5.04
C GLY A 74 10.48 2.83 -5.58
N LEU A 75 10.64 3.97 -4.90
CA LEU A 75 10.04 5.25 -5.27
C LEU A 75 11.11 6.34 -5.45
N THR A 76 10.77 7.40 -6.19
CA THR A 76 11.65 8.56 -6.33
C THR A 76 11.65 9.40 -5.05
N ARG A 77 12.73 10.14 -4.80
CA ARG A 77 12.80 11.15 -3.71
C ARG A 77 11.61 12.12 -3.77
N GLN A 78 11.23 12.57 -4.97
CA GLN A 78 10.14 13.53 -5.16
C GLN A 78 8.79 12.91 -4.79
N THR A 79 8.57 11.63 -5.11
CA THR A 79 7.37 10.90 -4.70
C THR A 79 7.26 10.78 -3.19
N ILE A 80 8.36 10.44 -2.49
CA ILE A 80 8.39 10.39 -1.02
C ILE A 80 8.09 11.77 -0.42
N ALA A 81 8.76 12.82 -0.91
CA ALA A 81 8.53 14.18 -0.43
C ALA A 81 7.07 14.62 -0.61
N LYS A 82 6.44 14.27 -1.74
CA LYS A 82 5.01 14.51 -1.97
C LYS A 82 4.15 13.80 -0.93
N TRP A 83 4.39 12.51 -0.68
CA TRP A 83 3.59 11.72 0.26
C TRP A 83 3.74 12.18 1.71
N LEU A 84 4.88 12.79 2.08
CA LEU A 84 5.06 13.41 3.40
C LEU A 84 4.25 14.70 3.59
N ALA A 85 3.81 15.34 2.51
CA ALA A 85 3.05 16.57 2.53
C ALA A 85 1.53 16.36 2.36
N GLU A 86 1.08 15.10 2.23
CA GLU A 86 -0.33 14.69 2.24
C GLU A 86 -0.84 14.53 3.68
#